data_AF-X1UYQ9-F1
#
_entry.id   AF-X1UYQ9-F1
#
_cell.length_a   1.000
_cell.length_b   1.000
_cell.length_c   1.000
_cell.angle_alpha   90.00
_cell.angle_beta   90.00
_cell.angle_gamma   90.00
#
_symmetry.space_group_name_H-M   'P 1'
#
loop_
_entity.id
_entity.type
_entity.pdbx_description
1 polymer ?
#
loop_
_entity_poly.entity_id
_entity_poly.type
_entity_poly.pdbx_seq_one_letter_code
_entity_poly.pdbx_strand_id
1 'polypeptide(L)'
;MKTIFFIKSSTVNLDNYNIKDIQGTSGRLDVISRCVLSALTNDNKLEKNIQIWAFLDRYGTFVFDSNKFNNDTFPKNEILLTDYFVDFIKKGNKKYTVNPLDSIKCSNLDIFEAIKKFIKKKYQIFVLNESGIGFSKLFMDKNPKR
;
A
#
# COMPACT_ATOMS: atom_id res chain seq x y z
N MET A 1 -6.22 11.62 -12.97
CA MET A 1 -7.20 10.99 -12.06
C MET A 1 -6.42 10.20 -11.02
N LYS A 2 -6.79 10.23 -9.74
CA LYS A 2 -6.05 9.53 -8.68
C LYS A 2 -6.47 8.07 -8.61
N THR A 3 -5.52 7.14 -8.71
CA THR A 3 -5.78 5.70 -8.57
C THR A 3 -5.52 5.29 -7.13
N ILE A 4 -6.43 4.49 -6.56
CA ILE A 4 -6.38 4.11 -5.15
C ILE A 4 -6.50 2.59 -5.04
N PHE A 5 -5.51 1.98 -4.39
CA PHE A 5 -5.47 0.55 -4.12
C PHE A 5 -5.70 0.29 -2.64
N PHE A 6 -6.49 -0.74 -2.33
CA PHE A 6 -6.70 -1.22 -0.96
C PHE A 6 -6.09 -2.61 -0.83
N ILE A 7 -5.31 -2.82 0.23
CA ILE A 7 -4.79 -4.13 0.60
C ILE A 7 -5.04 -4.37 2.08
N LYS A 8 -5.62 -5.53 2.41
CA LYS A 8 -5.91 -5.92 3.79
C LYS A 8 -5.08 -7.15 4.14
N SER A 9 -4.51 -7.15 5.35
CA SER A 9 -3.90 -8.33 5.93
C SER A 9 -4.37 -8.54 7.37
N SER A 10 -4.82 -9.76 7.65
CA SER A 10 -5.13 -10.26 8.99
C SER A 10 -3.95 -11.01 9.62
N THR A 11 -2.88 -11.29 8.87
CA THR A 11 -1.80 -12.18 9.30
C THR A 11 -0.54 -11.45 9.74
N VAL A 12 -0.37 -10.17 9.37
CA VAL A 12 0.84 -9.43 9.72
C VAL A 12 1.05 -9.40 11.23
N ASN A 13 2.25 -9.79 11.65
CA ASN A 13 2.69 -9.87 13.03
C ASN A 13 4.17 -9.50 13.11
N LEU A 14 4.53 -8.48 13.87
CA LEU A 14 5.87 -7.92 13.98
C LEU A 14 6.57 -8.24 15.31
N ASP A 15 5.92 -9.02 16.19
CA ASP A 15 6.41 -9.31 17.54
C ASP A 15 7.79 -9.99 17.48
N ASN A 16 7.98 -10.90 16.52
CA ASN A 16 9.23 -11.64 16.28
C ASN A 16 9.92 -11.25 14.97
N TYR A 17 9.64 -10.05 14.45
CA TYR A 17 10.17 -9.61 13.15
C TYR A 17 11.70 -9.77 13.05
N ASN A 18 12.12 -10.41 11.96
CA ASN A 18 13.52 -10.56 11.57
C ASN A 18 13.68 -10.19 10.10
N ILE A 19 14.53 -9.20 9.81
CA ILE A 19 14.82 -8.76 8.43
C ILE A 19 15.40 -9.88 7.55
N LYS A 20 16.07 -10.88 8.14
CA LYS A 20 16.61 -12.04 7.40
C LYS A 20 15.55 -13.07 7.02
N ASP A 21 14.38 -13.00 7.65
CA ASP A 21 13.25 -13.89 7.40
C ASP A 21 11.93 -13.10 7.47
N ILE A 22 11.79 -12.12 6.57
CA ILE A 22 10.58 -11.28 6.53
C ILE A 22 9.35 -12.16 6.31
N GLN A 23 9.39 -13.08 5.35
CA GLN A 23 8.23 -13.90 4.98
C GLN A 23 7.68 -14.70 6.15
N GLY A 24 8.55 -15.40 6.89
CA GLY A 24 8.17 -16.26 8.01
C GLY A 24 7.83 -15.48 9.27
N THR A 25 8.57 -14.41 9.58
CA THR A 25 8.46 -13.74 10.89
C THR A 25 7.52 -12.54 10.92
N SER A 26 7.11 -12.01 9.76
CA SER A 26 6.27 -10.81 9.68
C SER A 26 4.80 -11.09 9.37
N GLY A 27 4.43 -12.35 9.13
CA GLY A 27 3.08 -12.71 8.68
C GLY A 27 2.77 -12.25 7.25
N ARG A 28 3.75 -12.41 6.36
CA ARG A 28 3.71 -12.02 4.93
C ARG A 28 3.70 -10.51 4.65
N LEU A 29 4.37 -9.71 5.48
CA LEU A 29 4.56 -8.28 5.22
C LEU A 29 5.34 -8.03 3.91
N ASP A 30 6.20 -8.97 3.50
CA ASP A 30 6.88 -8.96 2.19
C ASP A 30 5.90 -8.74 1.03
N VAL A 31 4.72 -9.36 1.08
CA VAL A 31 3.70 -9.23 0.04
C VAL A 31 3.15 -7.81 0.02
N ILE A 32 2.87 -7.23 1.20
CA ILE A 32 2.40 -5.85 1.31
C ILE A 32 3.45 -4.89 0.75
N SER A 33 4.71 -5.06 1.13
CA SER A 33 5.82 -4.24 0.64
C SER A 33 5.96 -4.35 -0.88
N ARG A 34 5.88 -5.55 -1.45
CA ARG A 34 5.87 -5.72 -2.92
C ARG A 34 4.69 -5.05 -3.58
N CYS A 35 3.48 -5.16 -3.03
CA CYS A 35 2.31 -4.46 -3.56
C CYS A 35 2.48 -2.93 -3.52
N VAL A 36 3.05 -2.39 -2.44
CA VAL A 36 3.36 -0.96 -2.32
C VAL A 36 4.39 -0.54 -3.37
N LEU A 37 5.48 -1.29 -3.54
CA LEU A 37 6.48 -1.02 -4.59
C LEU A 37 5.84 -1.05 -5.97
N SER A 38 5.18 -2.15 -6.34
CA SER A 38 4.56 -2.29 -7.66
C SER A 38 3.51 -1.24 -7.97
N ALA A 39 2.82 -0.70 -6.95
CA ALA A 39 1.86 0.38 -7.16
C ALA A 39 2.53 1.75 -7.29
N LEU A 40 3.57 2.02 -6.50
CA LEU A 40 4.15 3.35 -6.37
C LEU A 40 5.37 3.59 -7.25
N THR A 41 6.02 2.54 -7.77
CA THR A 41 7.25 2.67 -8.57
C THR A 41 7.12 2.08 -9.96
N ASN A 42 7.78 2.73 -10.91
CA ASN A 42 7.96 2.29 -12.28
C ASN A 42 9.35 2.72 -12.76
N ASP A 43 10.17 1.78 -13.26
CA ASP A 43 11.56 2.02 -13.66
C ASP A 43 12.37 2.88 -12.66
N ASN A 44 12.29 2.55 -11.36
CA ASN A 44 12.93 3.27 -10.25
C ASN A 44 12.45 4.71 -10.03
N LYS A 45 11.33 5.11 -10.62
CA LYS A 45 10.68 6.41 -10.39
C LYS A 45 9.37 6.23 -9.66
N LEU A 46 9.02 7.19 -8.80
CA LEU A 46 7.71 7.25 -8.18
C LEU A 46 6.65 7.63 -9.22
N GLU A 47 5.63 6.81 -9.33
CA GLU A 47 4.42 7.09 -10.10
C GLU A 47 3.64 8.25 -9.48
N LYS A 48 2.98 9.05 -10.30
CA LYS A 48 2.20 10.20 -9.81
C LYS A 48 0.73 9.82 -9.62
N ASN A 49 0.09 10.43 -8.62
CA ASN A 49 -1.34 10.26 -8.35
C ASN A 49 -1.75 8.81 -8.03
N ILE A 50 -0.87 8.04 -7.39
CA ILE A 50 -1.19 6.73 -6.84
C ILE A 50 -1.28 6.83 -5.32
N GLN A 51 -2.25 6.12 -4.75
CA GLN A 51 -2.35 5.92 -3.31
C GLN A 51 -2.64 4.46 -3.01
N ILE A 52 -1.99 3.92 -1.99
CA ILE A 52 -2.28 2.58 -1.49
C ILE A 52 -2.59 2.65 0.01
N TRP A 53 -3.69 2.00 0.41
CA TRP A 53 -4.11 1.86 1.79
C TRP A 53 -3.83 0.43 2.23
N ALA A 54 -2.94 0.27 3.21
CA ALA A 54 -2.66 -1.00 3.85
C ALA A 54 -3.42 -1.08 5.18
N PHE A 55 -4.42 -1.97 5.23
CA PHE A 55 -5.21 -2.26 6.43
C PHE A 55 -4.60 -3.47 7.13
N LEU A 56 -3.89 -3.24 8.23
CA LEU A 56 -3.23 -4.27 9.01
C LEU A 56 -4.00 -4.47 10.31
N ASP A 57 -4.69 -5.61 10.47
CA ASP A 57 -5.67 -5.79 11.57
C ASP A 57 -5.07 -5.54 12.97
N ARG A 58 -3.78 -5.84 13.17
CA ARG A 58 -3.06 -5.64 14.45
C ARG A 58 -2.41 -4.27 14.62
N TYR A 59 -2.23 -3.50 13.55
CA TYR A 59 -1.38 -2.30 13.55
C TYR A 59 -2.09 -1.04 13.04
N GLY A 60 -3.29 -1.18 12.46
CA GLY A 60 -4.09 -0.08 11.94
C GLY A 60 -3.94 0.11 10.43
N THR A 61 -4.40 1.28 9.95
CA THR A 61 -4.47 1.59 8.52
C THR A 61 -3.41 2.61 8.14
N PHE A 62 -2.61 2.28 7.12
CA PHE A 62 -1.50 3.09 6.63
C PHE A 62 -1.75 3.52 5.20
N VAL A 63 -1.64 4.83 4.94
CA VAL A 63 -1.93 5.43 3.64
C VAL A 63 -0.64 5.97 3.04
N PHE A 64 -0.19 5.29 1.99
CA PHE A 64 0.95 5.69 1.17
C PHE A 64 0.42 6.54 0.01
N ASP A 65 0.93 7.76 -0.14
CA ASP A 65 0.52 8.69 -1.19
C ASP A 65 1.75 9.08 -2.01
N SER A 66 1.80 8.66 -3.27
CA SER A 66 3.00 8.78 -4.09
C SER A 66 3.47 10.22 -4.25
N ASN A 67 2.52 11.17 -4.26
CA ASN A 67 2.79 12.60 -4.36
C ASN A 67 3.47 13.21 -3.12
N LYS A 68 3.63 12.45 -2.03
CA LYS A 68 4.23 12.91 -0.78
C LYS A 68 5.61 12.35 -0.49
N PHE A 69 6.03 11.33 -1.24
CA PHE A 69 7.35 10.75 -1.09
C PHE A 69 8.34 11.51 -1.96
N ASN A 70 9.58 11.61 -1.48
CA ASN A 70 10.69 12.06 -2.30
C ASN A 70 11.23 10.86 -3.08
N ASN A 71 11.33 11.01 -4.40
CA ASN A 71 11.76 9.94 -5.32
C ASN A 71 13.17 9.40 -5.03
N ASP A 72 14.06 10.25 -4.51
CA ASP A 72 15.46 9.92 -4.32
C ASP A 72 15.68 9.20 -2.98
N THR A 73 14.81 9.44 -2.00
CA THR A 73 14.91 8.82 -0.67
C THR A 73 13.94 7.65 -0.46
N PHE A 74 12.89 7.52 -1.29
CA PHE A 74 11.94 6.42 -1.18
C PHE A 74 12.63 5.07 -1.40
N PRO A 75 12.40 4.05 -0.54
CA PRO A 75 13.02 2.75 -0.69
C PRO A 75 12.48 2.01 -1.92
N LYS A 76 13.38 1.55 -2.80
CA LYS A 76 13.04 0.93 -4.11
C LYS A 76 13.18 -0.58 -4.15
N ASN A 77 13.44 -1.22 -3.00
CA ASN A 77 13.49 -2.67 -2.90
C ASN A 77 12.70 -3.16 -1.68
N GLU A 78 12.30 -4.43 -1.74
CA GLU A 78 11.43 -5.06 -0.75
C GLU A 78 12.00 -5.01 0.67
N ILE A 79 13.30 -5.32 0.81
CA ILE A 79 13.95 -5.41 2.13
C ILE A 79 13.95 -4.03 2.80
N LEU A 80 14.45 -2.99 2.11
CA LEU A 80 14.50 -1.64 2.66
C LEU A 80 13.11 -1.08 2.95
N LEU A 81 12.16 -1.26 2.03
CA LEU A 81 10.79 -0.78 2.26
C LEU A 81 10.18 -1.46 3.48
N THR A 82 10.35 -2.79 3.58
CA THR A 82 9.81 -3.55 4.70
C THR A 82 10.42 -3.10 6.01
N ASP A 83 11.75 -2.96 6.07
CA ASP A 83 12.43 -2.57 7.29
C ASP A 83 12.02 -1.17 7.75
N TYR A 84 12.01 -0.19 6.83
CA TYR A 84 11.49 1.14 7.14
C TYR A 84 10.02 1.15 7.55
N PHE A 85 9.20 0.26 6.97
CA PHE A 85 7.78 0.19 7.32
C PHE A 85 7.57 -0.44 8.70
N VAL A 86 8.33 -1.50 9.04
CA VAL A 86 8.35 -2.07 10.38
C VAL A 86 8.82 -1.04 11.40
N ASP A 87 9.89 -0.32 11.09
CA ASP A 87 10.37 0.77 11.93
C ASP A 87 9.31 1.84 12.12
N PHE A 88 8.62 2.24 11.05
CA PHE A 88 7.51 3.20 11.12
C PHE A 88 6.38 2.70 12.04
N ILE A 89 5.98 1.43 11.92
CA ILE A 89 4.92 0.84 12.76
C ILE A 89 5.37 0.74 14.23
N LYS A 90 6.63 0.36 14.47
CA LYS A 90 7.20 0.21 15.83
C LYS A 90 7.63 1.53 16.46
N LYS A 91 7.75 2.61 15.69
CA LYS A 91 8.28 3.94 16.09
C LYS A 91 7.46 4.70 17.14
N GLY A 92 6.63 4.00 17.93
CA GLY A 92 6.13 4.50 19.21
C GLY A 92 7.22 5.02 20.15
N ASN A 93 8.52 4.69 19.96
CA ASN A 93 9.68 5.40 20.52
C ASN A 93 11.04 4.91 19.92
N LYS A 94 11.76 5.80 19.19
CA LYS A 94 13.24 5.84 18.88
C LYS A 94 13.86 5.24 17.58
N LYS A 95 14.94 5.96 17.19
CA LYS A 95 16.20 5.63 16.46
C LYS A 95 16.43 5.90 14.96
N TYR A 96 15.46 6.46 14.23
CA TYR A 96 15.78 7.23 13.01
C TYR A 96 15.26 8.65 13.17
N THR A 97 16.16 9.64 13.14
CA THR A 97 15.80 11.06 13.13
C THR A 97 14.98 11.42 11.89
N VAL A 98 15.13 10.67 10.79
CA VAL A 98 14.33 10.78 9.56
C VAL A 98 14.14 9.39 8.97
N ASN A 99 12.90 8.92 8.84
CA ASN A 99 12.55 7.73 8.05
C ASN A 99 11.87 8.21 6.75
N PRO A 100 12.28 7.71 5.56
CA PRO A 100 11.70 8.15 4.28
C PRO A 100 10.19 7.89 4.17
N LEU A 101 9.63 7.04 5.02
CA LEU A 101 8.22 6.72 5.13
C LEU A 101 7.46 7.58 6.16
N ASP A 102 8.09 8.56 6.80
CA ASP A 102 7.44 9.45 7.79
C ASP A 102 6.27 10.27 7.20
N SER A 103 6.14 10.34 5.86
CA SER A 103 5.00 10.96 5.17
C SER A 103 3.76 10.04 5.02
N ILE A 104 3.87 8.76 5.41
CA ILE A 104 2.72 7.85 5.53
C ILE A 104 1.71 8.44 6.52
N LYS A 105 0.44 8.42 6.15
CA LYS A 105 -0.65 8.82 7.05
C LYS A 105 -1.26 7.60 7.73
N CYS A 106 -1.39 7.66 9.05
CA CYS A 106 -2.24 6.73 9.79
C CYS A 106 -3.72 7.15 9.66
N SER A 107 -4.60 6.19 9.43
CA SER A 107 -6.05 6.41 9.39
C SER A 107 -6.74 5.52 10.42
N ASN A 108 -7.76 6.07 11.09
CA ASN A 108 -8.61 5.30 12.00
C ASN A 108 -9.77 4.60 11.28
N LEU A 109 -9.82 4.67 9.94
CA LEU A 109 -10.88 4.04 9.16
C LEU A 109 -10.57 2.57 8.95
N ASP A 110 -11.58 1.73 9.10
CA ASP A 110 -11.53 0.37 8.57
C ASP A 110 -11.73 0.35 7.05
N ILE A 111 -11.53 -0.83 6.43
CA ILE A 111 -11.65 -0.97 4.98
C ILE A 111 -13.05 -0.66 4.45
N PHE A 112 -14.11 -1.02 5.19
CA PHE A 112 -15.49 -0.79 4.77
C PHE A 112 -15.89 0.68 4.89
N GLU A 113 -15.44 1.36 5.94
CA GLU A 113 -15.60 2.80 6.11
C GLU A 113 -14.86 3.57 5.02
N ALA A 114 -13.63 3.15 4.69
CA ALA A 114 -12.87 3.71 3.59
C ALA A 114 -13.62 3.52 2.26
N ILE A 115 -14.07 2.30 1.94
CA ILE A 115 -14.88 2.00 0.76
C ILE A 115 -16.10 2.92 0.68
N LYS A 116 -16.92 3.00 1.75
CA LYS A 116 -18.10 3.87 1.81
C LYS A 116 -17.76 5.33 1.55
N LYS A 117 -16.64 5.82 2.09
CA LYS A 117 -16.16 7.19 1.88
C LYS A 117 -15.81 7.46 0.41
N PHE A 118 -15.19 6.50 -0.29
CA PHE A 118 -14.86 6.66 -1.70
C PHE A 118 -16.06 6.51 -2.63
N ILE A 119 -17.05 5.68 -2.28
CA ILE A 119 -18.35 5.65 -2.97
C ILE A 119 -19.02 7.03 -2.91
N LYS A 120 -19.07 7.66 -1.72
CA LYS A 120 -19.62 9.03 -1.56
C LYS A 120 -18.88 10.07 -2.40
N LYS A 121 -17.58 9.86 -2.65
CA LYS A 121 -16.76 10.69 -3.53
C LYS A 121 -16.89 10.34 -5.02
N LYS A 122 -17.84 9.48 -5.39
CA LYS A 122 -18.11 9.02 -6.76
C LYS A 122 -16.92 8.28 -7.41
N TYR A 123 -16.09 7.61 -6.61
CA TYR A 123 -15.08 6.69 -7.16
C TYR A 123 -15.75 5.40 -7.64
N GLN A 124 -15.33 4.90 -8.80
CA GLN A 124 -15.68 3.55 -9.23
C GLN A 124 -14.82 2.55 -8.45
N ILE A 125 -15.47 1.54 -7.86
CA ILE A 125 -14.80 0.53 -7.04
C ILE A 125 -14.78 -0.78 -7.80
N PHE A 126 -13.62 -1.45 -7.77
CA PHE A 126 -13.42 -2.77 -8.33
C PHE A 126 -12.93 -3.71 -7.24
N VAL A 127 -13.42 -4.93 -7.25
CA VAL A 127 -12.94 -6.02 -6.40
C VAL A 127 -12.27 -7.03 -7.32
N LEU A 128 -11.00 -7.33 -7.05
CA LEU A 128 -10.23 -8.29 -7.83
C LEU A 128 -10.59 -9.70 -7.35
N ASN A 129 -11.06 -10.53 -8.28
CA ASN A 129 -11.42 -11.93 -8.03
C ASN A 129 -11.06 -12.73 -9.29
N GLU A 130 -10.44 -13.91 -9.11
CA GLU A 130 -10.04 -14.81 -10.19
C GLU A 130 -11.22 -15.25 -11.06
N SER A 131 -12.41 -15.42 -10.47
CA SER A 131 -13.63 -15.76 -11.22
C SER A 131 -14.31 -14.54 -11.86
N GLY A 132 -13.71 -13.35 -11.75
CA GLY A 132 -14.25 -12.11 -12.27
C GLY A 132 -14.10 -11.95 -13.78
N ILE A 133 -14.74 -10.92 -14.32
CA ILE A 133 -14.57 -10.55 -15.74
C ILE A 133 -13.18 -9.93 -15.92
N GLY A 134 -12.49 -10.33 -16.99
CA GLY A 134 -11.19 -9.78 -17.35
C GLY A 134 -11.22 -8.25 -17.49
N PHE A 135 -10.21 -7.59 -16.93
CA PHE A 135 -10.15 -6.12 -16.85
C PHE A 135 -10.15 -5.44 -18.23
N SER A 136 -9.58 -6.09 -19.25
CA SER A 136 -9.60 -5.62 -20.64
C SER A 136 -11.02 -5.46 -21.19
N LYS A 137 -11.93 -6.39 -20.87
CA LYS A 137 -13.33 -6.33 -21.32
C LYS A 137 -14.07 -5.12 -20.75
N LEU A 138 -13.79 -4.75 -19.50
CA LEU A 138 -14.39 -3.58 -18.84
C LEU A 138 -14.05 -2.24 -19.52
N PHE A 139 -12.91 -2.15 -20.20
CA PHE A 139 -12.48 -0.93 -20.90
C PHE A 139 -12.75 -0.96 -22.41
N MET A 140 -12.93 -2.14 -23.00
CA MET A 140 -13.34 -2.25 -24.41
C MET A 140 -14.75 -1.68 -24.62
N ASP A 141 -15.66 -1.87 -23.66
CA ASP A 141 -17.03 -1.35 -23.75
C ASP A 141 -17.12 0.20 -23.64
N LYS A 142 -16.03 0.88 -23.26
CA LYS A 142 -15.98 2.36 -23.16
C LYS A 142 -15.36 3.05 -24.39
N ASN A 143 -14.83 2.30 -25.34
CA ASN A 143 -14.37 2.83 -26.64
C ASN A 143 -15.24 2.21 -27.73
N PRO A 144 -16.38 2.83 -28.14
CA PRO A 144 -17.02 2.42 -29.38
C PRO A 144 -16.00 2.61 -30.49
N LYS A 145 -15.81 1.55 -31.29
CA LYS A 145 -14.91 1.50 -32.44
C LYS A 145 -14.93 2.85 -33.18
N ARG A 146 -13.78 3.54 -33.21
CA ARG A 146 -13.51 4.60 -34.18
C ARG A 146 -13.22 3.97 -35.53
#